data_AF-X1TD70-F1
#
_entry.id   AF-X1TD70-F1
#
_cell.length_a   1.000
_cell.length_b   1.000
_cell.length_c   1.000
_cell.angle_alpha   90.00
_cell.angle_beta   90.00
_cell.angle_gamma   90.00
#
_symmetry.space_group_name_H-M   'P 1'
#
loop_
_entity.id
_entity.type
_entity.pdbx_description
1 polymer ?
#
loop_
_entity_poly.entity_id
_entity_poly.type
_entity_poly.pdbx_seq_one_letter_code
_entity_poly.pdbx_strand_id
1 'polypeptide(L)' 'MKALLIEVDFSTGRRAGGIKTKNNANLMCHGWQDLASIPGLEIRLVMDGNTQPYENIPGITILKGKAAINEAIQANIPT' A
#
# COMPACT_ATOMS: atom_id res chain seq x y z
N MET A 1 -5.45 13.08 4.16
CA MET A 1 -5.51 11.63 3.89
C MET A 1 -4.24 11.20 3.18
N LYS A 2 -3.60 10.11 3.61
CA LYS A 2 -2.41 9.55 2.97
C LYS A 2 -2.58 8.04 2.86
N ALA A 3 -1.92 7.44 1.88
CA ALA A 3 -1.87 6.00 1.71
C ALA A 3 -0.49 5.54 1.26
N LEU A 4 -0.27 4.24 1.33
CA LEU A 4 0.88 3.55 0.77
C LEU A 4 0.40 2.71 -0.41
N LEU A 5 1.08 2.78 -1.55
CA LEU A 5 1.09 1.70 -2.53
C LEU A 5 2.31 0.84 -2.23
N ILE A 6 2.09 -0.45 -1.99
CA ILE A 6 3.09 -1.38 -1.45
C ILE A 6 3.25 -2.54 -2.43
N GLU A 7 4.49 -2.84 -2.81
CA GLU A 7 4.83 -4.09 -3.49
C GLU A 7 4.75 -5.27 -2.51
N VAL A 8 4.08 -6.34 -2.94
CA VAL A 8 3.76 -7.50 -2.13
C VAL A 8 4.08 -8.77 -2.89
N ASP A 9 4.80 -9.69 -2.25
CA ASP A 9 4.88 -11.07 -2.67
C ASP A 9 3.76 -11.85 -1.95
N PHE A 10 2.67 -12.11 -2.66
CA PHE A 10 1.53 -12.84 -2.11
C PHE A 10 1.80 -14.33 -1.87
N SER A 11 2.83 -14.91 -2.49
CA SER A 11 3.22 -16.30 -2.23
C SER A 11 3.86 -16.47 -0.86
N THR A 12 4.57 -15.44 -0.37
CA THR A 12 5.21 -15.45 0.95
C THR A 12 4.52 -14.54 1.99
N GLY A 13 3.59 -13.69 1.54
CA GLY A 13 2.94 -12.66 2.34
C GLY A 13 3.85 -11.48 2.72
N ARG A 14 5.05 -11.40 2.13
CA ARG A 14 6.05 -10.35 2.41
C ARG A 14 5.69 -9.07 1.67
N ARG A 15 5.84 -7.95 2.36
CA ARG A 15 5.63 -6.60 1.83
C ARG A 15 6.97 -5.87 1.78
N ALA A 16 7.12 -4.95 0.83
CA ALA A 16 8.23 -4.02 0.76
C ALA A 16 8.54 -3.41 2.14
N GLY A 17 9.83 -3.24 2.44
CA GLY A 17 10.31 -2.76 3.73
C GLY A 17 10.08 -3.68 4.93
N GLY A 18 9.58 -4.90 4.71
CA GLY A 18 9.23 -5.81 5.80
C GLY A 18 8.04 -5.31 6.62
N ILE A 19 7.16 -4.48 6.02
CA ILE A 19 5.99 -3.94 6.71
C ILE A 19 5.15 -5.09 7.28
N LYS A 20 5.01 -5.06 8.60
CA LYS A 20 4.05 -5.89 9.32
C LYS A 20 2.71 -5.19 9.34
N THR A 21 1.75 -5.78 8.65
CA THR A 21 0.38 -5.26 8.55
C THR A 21 -0.58 -5.95 9.51
N LYS A 22 -0.24 -7.17 9.96
CA LYS A 22 -1.00 -7.89 10.99
C LYS A 22 -1.01 -7.06 12.28
N ASN A 23 -2.20 -6.72 12.76
CA ASN A 23 -2.44 -5.91 13.96
C ASN A 23 -1.89 -4.47 13.89
N ASN A 24 -1.62 -3.93 12.70
CA ASN A 24 -1.25 -2.52 12.56
C ASN A 24 -2.50 -1.66 12.34
N ALA A 25 -3.02 -1.09 13.44
CA ALA A 25 -4.22 -0.23 13.41
C ALA A 25 -4.03 1.05 12.55
N ASN A 26 -2.79 1.44 12.27
CA ASN A 26 -2.49 2.64 11.50
C ASN A 26 -2.49 2.38 9.99
N LEU A 27 -2.55 1.11 9.54
CA LEU A 27 -2.55 0.72 8.13
C LEU A 27 -3.83 -0.03 7.75
N MET A 28 -4.83 0.70 7.29
CA MET A 28 -6.13 0.16 6.89
C MET A 28 -6.12 -0.33 5.43
N CYS A 29 -6.64 -1.54 5.20
CA CYS A 29 -6.77 -2.13 3.87
C CYS A 29 -8.27 -2.23 3.49
N HIS A 30 -8.61 -1.77 2.29
CA HIS A 30 -9.98 -1.84 1.74
C HIS A 30 -10.16 -2.95 0.69
N GLY A 31 -9.24 -3.92 0.64
CA GLY A 31 -9.22 -4.93 -0.42
C GLY A 31 -8.70 -4.41 -1.76
N TRP A 32 -8.11 -3.20 -1.78
CA TRP A 32 -7.44 -2.65 -2.95
C TRP A 32 -6.10 -3.36 -3.15
N GLN A 33 -6.16 -4.48 -3.84
CA GLN A 33 -5.02 -5.34 -4.13
C GLN A 33 -5.07 -5.80 -5.60
N ASP A 34 -3.89 -5.95 -6.19
CA ASP A 34 -3.71 -6.67 -7.44
C ASP A 34 -2.80 -7.86 -7.19
N LEU A 35 -3.41 -9.05 -7.29
CA LEU A 35 -2.74 -10.33 -7.07
C LEU A 35 -2.12 -10.88 -8.36
N ALA A 36 -2.45 -10.29 -9.52
CA ALA A 36 -1.98 -10.74 -10.83
C ALA A 36 -0.68 -10.05 -11.26
N SER A 37 -0.37 -8.87 -10.72
CA SER A 37 0.92 -8.20 -10.93
C SER A 37 2.08 -8.93 -10.23
N ILE A 38 3.28 -8.77 -10.77
CA ILE A 38 4.53 -9.31 -10.22
C ILE A 38 5.57 -8.16 -10.17
N PRO A 39 5.93 -7.66 -8.97
CA PRO A 39 5.34 -8.00 -7.67
C PRO A 39 3.87 -7.59 -7.60
N GLY A 40 3.10 -8.24 -6.73
CA GLY A 40 1.72 -7.86 -6.47
C GLY A 40 1.65 -6.48 -5.82
N LEU A 41 0.48 -5.85 -5.87
CA LEU A 41 0.29 -4.51 -5.34
C LEU A 41 -0.80 -4.46 -4.28
N GLU A 42 -0.60 -3.63 -3.26
CA GLU A 42 -1.58 -3.42 -2.19
C GLU A 42 -1.60 -1.94 -1.79
N ILE A 43 -2.80 -1.36 -1.72
CA ILE A 43 -3.00 -0.01 -1.22
C ILE A 43 -3.50 -0.05 0.23
N ARG A 44 -2.83 0.70 1.12
CA ARG A 44 -3.26 0.89 2.52
C ARG A 44 -3.36 2.35 2.91
N LEU A 45 -4.46 2.73 3.54
CA LEU A 45 -4.62 4.06 4.13
C LEU A 45 -3.79 4.17 5.42
N VAL A 46 -3.12 5.30 5.58
CA VAL A 46 -2.36 5.65 6.80
C VAL A 46 -3.26 6.49 7.70
N MET A 47 -3.81 5.87 8.73
CA MET A 47 -4.91 6.42 9.54
C MET A 47 -4.47 7.59 10.42
N ASP A 48 -3.25 7.54 10.96
CA ASP A 48 -2.64 8.61 11.77
C ASP A 48 -1.97 9.70 10.90
N GLY A 49 -1.93 9.50 9.58
CA GLY A 49 -1.25 10.38 8.62
C GLY A 49 0.28 10.38 8.71
N ASN A 50 0.89 9.55 9.55
CA ASN A 50 2.34 9.47 9.72
C ASN A 50 2.96 8.52 8.69
N THR A 51 3.54 9.09 7.64
CA THR A 51 4.21 8.33 6.58
C THR A 51 5.70 8.15 6.80
N GLN A 52 6.29 8.85 7.77
CA GLN A 52 7.73 8.88 7.99
C GLN A 52 8.38 7.47 8.10
N PRO A 53 7.76 6.47 8.77
CA PRO A 53 8.35 5.12 8.85
C PRO A 53 8.45 4.39 7.51
N TYR A 54 7.75 4.87 6.48
CA TYR A 54 7.63 4.21 5.17
C TYR A 54 8.31 4.98 4.05
N GLU A 55 8.90 6.14 4.36
CA GLU A 55 9.61 6.96 3.39
C GLU A 55 10.92 6.31 2.96
N ASN A 56 11.28 6.46 1.68
CA ASN A 56 12.52 5.93 1.08
C ASN A 56 12.68 4.40 1.15
N ILE A 57 11.60 3.65 1.38
CA ILE A 57 11.61 2.20 1.30
C ILE A 57 11.38 1.77 -0.16
N PRO A 58 12.32 1.03 -0.79
CA PRO A 58 12.09 0.48 -2.12
C PRO A 58 10.83 -0.40 -2.16
N GLY A 59 10.00 -0.21 -3.20
CA GLY A 59 8.71 -0.89 -3.34
C GLY A 59 7.57 -0.26 -2.53
N ILE A 60 7.76 0.94 -1.98
CA ILE A 60 6.69 1.73 -1.34
C ILE A 60 6.60 3.12 -1.96
N THR A 61 5.39 3.47 -2.37
CA THR A 61 5.06 4.81 -2.86
C THR A 61 4.08 5.49 -1.92
N ILE A 62 4.41 6.71 -1.46
CA ILE A 62 3.53 7.52 -0.62
C ILE A 62 2.52 8.28 -1.48
N LEU A 63 1.23 7.97 -1.29
CA LEU A 63 0.12 8.63 -1.97
C LEU A 63 -0.42 9.76 -1.08
N LYS A 64 -0.35 11.00 -1.56
CA LYS A 64 -0.73 12.20 -0.81
C LYS A 64 -2.06 12.77 -1.29
N GLY A 65 -3.09 12.64 -0.46
CA GLY A 65 -4.43 13.16 -0.76
C GLY A 65 -5.32 12.19 -1.55
N LYS A 66 -6.61 12.53 -1.62
CA LYS A 66 -7.65 11.67 -2.21
C LYS A 66 -7.43 11.44 -3.71
N ALA A 67 -6.98 12.45 -4.46
CA ALA A 67 -6.76 12.35 -5.90
C ALA A 67 -5.71 11.28 -6.24
N ALA A 68 -4.52 11.37 -5.63
CA ALA A 68 -3.45 10.38 -5.83
C ALA A 68 -3.86 8.96 -5.44
N ILE A 69 -4.69 8.81 -4.39
CA ILE A 69 -5.21 7.51 -3.98
C ILE A 69 -6.16 6.94 -5.04
N ASN A 70 -7.09 7.75 -5.54
CA ASN A 70 -8.03 7.33 -6.57
C ASN A 70 -7.33 6.96 -7.89
N GLU A 71 -6.35 7.76 -8.31
CA GLU A 71 -5.53 7.47 -9.49
C GLU A 71 -4.77 6.16 -9.33
N ALA A 72 -4.15 5.92 -8.16
CA ALA A 72 -3.46 4.67 -7.89
C ALA A 72 -4.41 3.46 -7.90
N ILE A 73 -5.63 3.60 -7.37
CA ILE A 73 -6.65 2.54 -7.42
C ILE A 73 -7.00 2.23 -8.88
N GLN A 74 -7.33 3.25 -9.68
CA GLN A 74 -7.70 3.06 -11.09
C GLN A 74 -6.57 2.46 -11.92
N ALA A 75 -5.32 2.84 -11.66
CA ALA A 75 -4.18 2.40 -12.44
C ALA A 75 -3.72 0.98 -12.10
N ASN A 76 -3.90 0.54 -10.86
CA ASN A 76 -3.26 -0.68 -10.36
C ASN A 76 -4.24 -1.75 -9.89
N ILE A 77 -5.48 -1.41 -9.54
CA ILE A 77 -6.42 -2.37 -8.93
C ILE A 77 -7.39 -2.85 -10.01
N PRO A 78 -7.42 -4.16 -10.32
CA PRO A 78 -8.36 -4.71 -11.28
C PRO A 78 -9.82 -4.52 -10.81
N THR A 79 -10.69 -4.14 -11.75
CA THR A 79 -12.13 -3.94 -11.56
C THR A 79 -12.94 -5.21 -11.70
#